data_AF-A0A2N1JC16-F1
#
_entry.id   AF-A0A2N1JC16-F1
#
_cell.length_a   1.000
_cell.length_b   1.000
_cell.length_c   1.000
_cell.angle_alpha   90.00
_cell.angle_beta   90.00
_cell.angle_gamma   90.00
#
_symmetry.space_group_name_H-M   'P 1'
#
loop_
_entity.id
_entity.type
_entity.pdbx_description
1 polymer ?
#
loop_
_entity_poly.entity_id
_entity_poly.type
_entity_poly.pdbx_seq_one_letter_code
_entity_poly.pdbx_strand_id
1 'polypeptide(L)'
;MARRFGGAERSLKSFLLQANVFSLYRNFLRSTRPVPTMAARRETIAWFRDEIERAKHETDPQRIDFLLKHGRILHKQLQNGFSMHASGGQTAPLRGRRN
;
A
#
# COMPACT_ATOMS: atom_id res chain seq x y z
N MET A 1 -4.05 -25.81 -6.19
CA MET A 1 -3.69 -25.11 -7.45
C MET A 1 -2.52 -24.16 -7.19
N ALA A 2 -1.29 -24.68 -7.15
CA ALA A 2 -0.08 -23.86 -7.04
C ALA A 2 0.26 -23.29 -8.43
N ARG A 3 0.22 -21.97 -8.58
CA ARG A 3 0.64 -21.30 -9.82
C ARG A 3 2.13 -21.58 -10.03
N ARG A 4 2.45 -22.43 -11.00
CA ARG A 4 3.81 -22.68 -11.47
C ARG A 4 4.38 -21.38 -12.00
N PHE A 5 5.47 -20.89 -11.40
CA PHE A 5 6.28 -19.80 -11.94
C PHE A 5 7.01 -20.33 -13.18
N GLY A 6 6.33 -20.31 -14.33
CA GLY A 6 6.89 -20.75 -15.60
C GLY A 6 7.84 -19.69 -16.18
N GLY A 7 9.05 -20.12 -16.55
CA GLY A 7 9.61 -19.82 -17.86
C GLY A 7 10.44 -18.54 -18.06
N ALA A 8 10.80 -17.81 -17.02
CA ALA A 8 11.86 -16.81 -17.11
C ALA A 8 12.62 -16.83 -15.79
N GLU A 9 13.94 -16.90 -15.84
CA GLU A 9 14.80 -16.75 -14.68
C GLU A 9 14.62 -15.33 -14.13
N ARG A 10 13.54 -15.10 -13.38
CA ARG A 10 13.32 -13.86 -12.64
C ARG A 10 14.44 -13.81 -11.61
N SER A 11 15.41 -12.94 -11.86
CA SER A 11 16.48 -12.64 -10.91
C SER A 11 15.91 -12.55 -9.51
N LEU A 12 16.58 -13.15 -8.52
CA LEU A 12 16.19 -13.10 -7.10
C LEU A 12 15.80 -11.69 -6.64
N LYS A 13 16.48 -10.67 -7.18
CA LYS A 13 16.17 -9.25 -6.95
C LYS A 13 14.74 -8.89 -7.34
N SER A 14 14.28 -9.30 -8.52
CA SER A 14 12.92 -9.02 -9.00
C SER A 14 11.85 -9.70 -8.13
N PHE A 15 12.12 -10.91 -7.63
CA PHE A 15 11.23 -11.60 -6.70
C PHE A 15 11.13 -10.87 -5.36
N LEU A 16 12.26 -10.46 -4.79
CA LEU A 16 12.29 -9.68 -3.55
C LEU A 16 11.59 -8.32 -3.70
N LEU A 17 11.76 -7.65 -4.84
CA LEU A 17 11.06 -6.40 -5.15
C LEU A 17 9.53 -6.62 -5.18
N GLN A 18 9.05 -7.68 -5.84
CA GLN A 18 7.62 -8.02 -5.84
C GLN A 18 7.09 -8.29 -4.42
N ALA A 19 7.83 -9.04 -3.61
CA ALA A 19 7.47 -9.29 -2.21
C ALA A 19 7.38 -7.98 -1.39
N ASN A 20 8.30 -7.05 -1.63
CA ASN A 20 8.31 -5.72 -1.01
C ASN A 20 7.11 -4.87 -1.42
N VAL A 21 6.68 -4.92 -2.70
CA VAL A 21 5.47 -4.22 -3.18
C VAL A 21 4.23 -4.73 -2.43
N PHE A 22 4.07 -6.06 -2.33
CA PHE A 22 2.94 -6.63 -1.57
C PHE A 22 2.99 -6.31 -0.07
N SER A 23 4.20 -6.22 0.51
CA SER A 23 4.37 -5.79 1.90
C SER A 23 3.94 -4.34 2.10
N LEU A 24 4.40 -3.44 1.22
CA LEU A 24 4.04 -2.03 1.23
C LEU A 24 2.53 -1.84 1.10
N TYR A 25 1.89 -2.53 0.16
CA TYR A 25 0.43 -2.46 -0.03
C TYR A 25 -0.35 -2.89 1.22
N ARG A 26 0.05 -4.01 1.83
CA ARG A 26 -0.59 -4.48 3.08
C ARG A 26 -0.39 -3.50 4.24
N ASN A 27 0.77 -2.87 4.33
CA ASN A 27 1.04 -1.86 5.35
C ASN A 27 0.19 -0.61 5.15
N PHE A 28 0.06 -0.15 3.90
CA PHE A 28 -0.83 0.94 3.53
C PHE A 28 -2.30 0.66 3.90
N LEU A 29 -2.81 -0.54 3.58
CA LEU A 29 -4.18 -0.91 3.97
C LEU A 29 -4.41 -0.91 5.49
N ARG A 30 -3.38 -1.18 6.29
CA ARG A 30 -3.47 -1.12 7.75
C ARG A 30 -3.41 0.31 8.27
N SER A 31 -2.59 1.18 7.68
CA SER A 31 -2.47 2.58 8.09
C SER A 31 -3.70 3.43 7.73
N THR A 32 -4.56 2.96 6.83
CA THR A 32 -5.85 3.60 6.55
C THR A 32 -6.97 3.23 7.54
N ARG A 33 -6.72 2.37 8.53
CA ARG A 33 -7.72 2.02 9.57
C ARG A 33 -8.15 3.19 10.47
N PRO A 34 -7.28 4.14 10.86
CA PRO A 34 -7.65 5.29 11.68
C PRO A 34 -8.42 6.37 10.92
N VAL A 35 -8.67 6.21 9.62
CA VAL A 35 -9.40 7.20 8.83
C VAL A 35 -10.85 7.32 9.33
N PRO A 36 -11.31 8.52 9.69
CA PRO A 36 -12.58 8.71 10.40
C PRO A 36 -13.82 8.42 9.55
N THR A 37 -13.73 8.49 8.22
CA THR A 37 -14.88 8.30 7.32
C THR A 37 -14.64 7.14 6.36
N MET A 38 -15.62 6.25 6.23
CA MET A 38 -15.53 5.10 5.31
C MET A 38 -15.39 5.50 3.84
N ALA A 39 -16.02 6.60 3.42
CA ALA A 39 -15.86 7.16 2.07
C ALA A 39 -14.41 7.58 1.81
N ALA A 40 -13.85 8.43 2.67
CA ALA A 40 -12.45 8.87 2.59
C ALA A 40 -11.46 7.70 2.64
N ARG A 41 -11.75 6.67 3.46
CA ARG A 41 -10.94 5.46 3.51
C ARG A 41 -10.94 4.71 2.18
N ARG A 42 -12.12 4.52 1.57
CA ARG A 42 -12.25 3.82 0.28
C ARG A 42 -11.55 4.59 -0.84
N GLU A 43 -11.71 5.90 -0.87
CA GLU A 43 -11.04 6.78 -1.83
C GLU A 43 -9.51 6.69 -1.70
N THR A 44 -8.98 6.80 -0.46
CA THR A 44 -7.55 6.68 -0.19
C THR A 44 -6.98 5.33 -0.64
N ILE A 45 -7.73 4.24 -0.40
CA ILE A 45 -7.36 2.89 -0.84
C ILE A 45 -7.40 2.76 -2.36
N ALA A 46 -8.42 3.32 -3.02
CA ALA A 46 -8.56 3.30 -4.47
C ALA A 46 -7.42 4.06 -5.14
N TRP A 47 -7.13 5.28 -4.68
CA TRP A 47 -6.01 6.08 -5.16
C TRP A 47 -4.68 5.34 -5.08
N PHE A 48 -4.35 4.73 -3.94
CA PHE A 48 -3.09 4.01 -3.79
C PHE A 48 -3.04 2.71 -4.60
N ARG A 49 -4.19 2.07 -4.81
CA ARG A 49 -4.29 0.92 -5.70
C ARG A 49 -3.99 1.33 -7.15
N ASP A 50 -4.53 2.46 -7.60
CA ASP A 50 -4.28 2.97 -8.95
C ASP A 50 -2.79 3.27 -9.15
N GLU A 51 -2.11 3.84 -8.15
CA GLU A 51 -0.66 4.06 -8.20
C GLU A 51 0.14 2.76 -8.39
N ILE A 52 -0.25 1.67 -7.74
CA ILE A 52 0.39 0.36 -7.93
C ILE A 52 0.04 -0.23 -9.30
N GLU A 53 -1.20 -0.11 -9.76
CA GLU A 53 -1.61 -0.62 -11.07
C GLU A 53 -0.90 0.14 -12.22
N ARG A 54 -0.64 1.46 -12.08
CA ARG A 54 0.19 2.22 -13.04
C ARG A 54 1.60 1.64 -13.18
N ALA A 55 2.17 1.13 -12.08
CA ALA A 55 3.51 0.55 -12.04
C ALA A 55 3.56 -0.96 -12.38
N LYS A 56 2.41 -1.60 -12.66
CA LYS A 56 2.30 -3.06 -12.81
C LYS A 56 3.10 -3.64 -13.98
N HIS A 57 3.22 -2.87 -15.05
CA HIS A 57 3.94 -3.26 -16.27
C HIS A 57 5.42 -2.89 -16.22
N GLU A 58 5.88 -2.31 -15.11
CA GLU A 58 7.29 -1.96 -14.94
C GLU A 58 8.13 -3.22 -14.81
N THR A 59 9.16 -3.31 -15.65
CA THR A 59 10.10 -4.43 -15.67
C THR A 59 11.50 -4.04 -15.21
N ASP A 60 11.83 -2.74 -15.19
CA ASP A 60 13.13 -2.27 -14.75
C ASP A 60 13.27 -2.35 -13.20
N PRO A 61 14.21 -3.17 -12.66
CA PRO A 61 14.45 -3.26 -11.23
C PRO A 61 14.84 -1.93 -10.57
N GLN A 62 15.52 -1.02 -11.27
CA GLN A 62 15.89 0.28 -10.72
C GLN A 62 14.66 1.17 -10.56
N ARG A 63 13.81 1.20 -11.59
CA ARG A 63 12.54 1.92 -11.55
C ARG A 63 11.60 1.39 -10.47
N ILE A 64 11.48 0.07 -10.33
CA ILE A 64 10.67 -0.55 -9.26
C ILE A 64 11.20 -0.17 -7.87
N ASP A 65 12.52 -0.16 -7.66
CA ASP A 65 13.10 0.25 -6.37
C ASP A 65 12.84 1.72 -6.06
N PHE A 66 12.92 2.59 -7.07
CA PHE A 66 12.56 4.00 -6.95
C PHE A 66 11.08 4.17 -6.56
N LEU A 67 10.18 3.49 -7.26
CA LEU A 67 8.74 3.54 -6.97
C LEU A 67 8.41 2.98 -5.58
N LEU A 68 9.11 1.94 -5.14
CA LEU A 68 9.00 1.42 -3.77
C LEU A 68 9.43 2.44 -2.72
N LYS A 69 10.56 3.13 -2.94
CA LYS A 69 11.03 4.21 -2.06
C LYS A 69 10.02 5.36 -2.02
N HIS A 70 9.54 5.80 -3.18
CA HIS A 70 8.50 6.81 -3.29
C HIS A 70 7.22 6.41 -2.53
N GLY A 71 6.73 5.18 -2.74
CA GLY A 71 5.55 4.66 -2.06
C GLY A 71 5.72 4.57 -0.54
N ARG A 72 6.92 4.25 -0.04
CA ARG A 72 7.23 4.29 1.41
C ARG A 72 7.19 5.72 1.96
N ILE A 73 7.68 6.70 1.20
CA ILE A 73 7.62 8.12 1.58
C ILE A 73 6.16 8.57 1.66
N LEU A 74 5.36 8.30 0.60
CA LEU A 74 3.92 8.59 0.59
C LEU A 74 3.20 7.95 1.77
N HIS A 75 3.48 6.68 2.05
CA HIS A 75 2.90 5.98 3.19
C HIS A 75 3.26 6.66 4.52
N LYS A 76 4.52 7.08 4.71
CA LYS A 76 4.96 7.79 5.91
C LYS A 76 4.28 9.16 6.03
N GLN A 77 4.15 9.90 4.93
CA GLN A 77 3.45 11.18 4.90
C GLN A 77 1.97 11.02 5.26
N LEU A 78 1.31 9.98 4.73
CA LEU A 78 -0.07 9.66 5.06
C LEU A 78 -0.25 9.33 6.55
N GLN A 79 0.65 8.51 7.11
CA GLN A 79 0.65 8.20 8.55
C GLN A 79 0.83 9.45 9.40
N ASN A 80 1.76 10.33 9.03
CA ASN A 80 1.99 11.59 9.73
C ASN A 80 0.79 12.53 9.62
N GLY A 81 0.18 12.65 8.44
CA GLY A 81 -1.01 13.47 8.20
C GLY A 81 -2.21 13.03 9.04
N PHE A 82 -2.43 11.73 9.16
CA PHE A 82 -3.45 11.18 10.06
C PHE A 82 -3.11 11.36 11.54
N SER A 83 -1.83 11.21 11.91
CA SER A 83 -1.37 11.48 13.28
C SER A 83 -1.58 12.93 13.69
N MET A 84 -1.42 13.88 12.77
CA MET A 84 -1.69 15.30 13.04
C MET A 84 -3.18 15.63 13.13
N HIS A 85 -4.04 14.93 12.38
CA HIS A 85 -5.50 15.09 12.51
C HIS A 85 -6.07 14.41 13.77
N ALA A 86 -5.37 13.41 14.32
CA ALA A 86 -5.81 12.68 15.50
C ALA A 86 -5.62 13.45 16.82
N SER A 87 -4.84 14.54 16.85
CA SER A 87 -4.62 15.34 18.06
C SER A 87 -5.84 16.19 18.47
N GLY A 88 -6.86 16.30 17.62
CA GLY A 88 -8.05 17.14 17.85
C GLY A 88 -9.36 16.41 18.16
N GLY A 89 -9.42 15.08 18.14
CA GLY A 89 -10.70 14.40 18.33
C GLY A 89 -10.57 12.91 18.62
N GLN A 90 -11.19 12.48 19.73
CA GLN A 90 -11.37 11.09 20.12
C GLN A 90 -12.12 10.34 19.00
N THR A 91 -11.39 9.75 18.05
CA THR A 91 -11.96 8.93 16.98
C THR A 91 -12.04 7.50 17.47
N ALA A 92 -13.19 7.12 18.00
CA ALA A 92 -13.50 5.72 18.26
C ALA A 92 -13.29 4.94 16.95
N PRO A 93 -12.53 3.82 16.95
CA PRO A 93 -12.27 3.07 15.74
C PRO A 93 -13.60 2.56 15.19
N LEU A 94 -13.82 2.78 13.88
CA LEU A 94 -14.95 2.23 13.13
C LEU A 94 -14.85 0.70 13.09
N ARG A 95 -15.18 0.04 14.20
CA ARG A 95 -15.34 -1.41 14.28
C ARG A 95 -16.66 -1.74 13.60
N GLY A 96 -16.58 -2.56 12.56
CA GLY A 96 -17.77 -3.10 11.91
C GLY A 96 -18.64 -3.81 12.95
N ARG A 97 -19.88 -3.34 13.09
CA ARG A 97 -20.92 -4.05 13.84
C ARG A 97 -21.17 -5.34 13.06
N ARG A 98 -20.69 -6.46 13.60
CA ARG A 98 -20.98 -7.78 13.04
C ARG A 98 -22.42 -8.08 13.45
N ASN A 99 -23.33 -8.09 12.47
CA ASN A 99 -24.63 -8.73 12.62
C ASN A 99 -24.43 -10.26 12.66
#